data_AF-A8P5E8-F1
#
_entry.id   AF-A8P5E8-F1
#
_cell.length_a   1.000
_cell.length_b   1.000
_cell.length_c   1.000
_cell.angle_alpha   90.00
_cell.angle_beta   90.00
_cell.angle_gamma   90.00
#
_symmetry.space_group_name_H-M   'P 1'
#
loop_
_entity.id
_entity.type
_entity.pdbx_description
1 polymer ?
#
loop_
_entity_poly.entity_id
_entity_poly.type
_entity_poly.pdbx_seq_one_letter_code
_entity_poly.pdbx_strand_id
1 'polypeptide(L)'
;MEIFRCRMILHARRLWVSPHFMKGHSKWDNIKDTKLAAMVNKTKTAEQLMAKMKRIVRTGGPDLKFNKDLVQLQLEYRNANFPDETFQRALKNVQENINVTS
;
A
#
# COMPACT_ATOMS: atom_id res chain seq x y z
N MET A 1 12.97 39.26 6.66
CA MET A 1 14.44 39.16 6.45
C MET A 1 14.70 38.03 5.46
N GLU A 2 14.54 38.33 4.18
CA GLU A 2 14.95 37.48 3.06
C GLU A 2 16.48 37.37 3.06
N ILE A 3 17.01 36.15 3.05
CA ILE A 3 18.43 35.90 2.81
C ILE A 3 18.60 34.89 1.68
N PHE A 4 18.78 35.46 0.49
CA PHE A 4 19.60 35.01 -0.64
C PHE A 4 19.52 33.53 -1.06
N ARG A 5 18.63 33.32 -2.05
CA ARG A 5 18.71 32.22 -3.02
C ARG A 5 19.99 32.40 -3.85
N CYS A 6 21.09 31.76 -3.47
CA CYS A 6 22.26 31.65 -4.33
C CYS A 6 22.05 30.48 -5.31
N ARG A 7 21.54 30.80 -6.49
CA ARG A 7 21.33 29.89 -7.61
C ARG A 7 22.67 29.69 -8.32
N MET A 8 23.52 28.82 -7.79
CA MET A 8 24.69 28.34 -8.53
C MET A 8 24.23 27.33 -9.58
N ILE A 9 24.21 27.76 -10.84
CA ILE A 9 24.17 26.86 -12.00
C ILE A 9 25.53 26.19 -12.08
N LEU A 10 25.72 25.14 -11.28
CA LEU A 10 26.80 24.19 -11.55
C LEU A 10 26.35 23.38 -12.76
N HIS A 11 27.05 23.54 -13.89
CA HIS A 11 27.08 22.55 -14.97
C HIS A 11 27.67 21.26 -14.39
N ALA A 12 26.87 20.53 -13.61
CA ALA A 12 27.21 19.24 -13.09
C ALA A 12 27.30 18.30 -14.29
N ARG A 13 28.53 17.90 -14.64
CA ARG A 13 28.75 16.66 -15.39
C ARG A 13 27.87 15.62 -14.72
N ARG A 14 26.92 15.04 -15.45
CA ARG A 14 25.96 14.07 -14.95
C ARG A 14 26.71 12.79 -14.63
N LEU A 15 27.42 12.77 -13.50
CA LEU A 15 28.03 11.58 -12.95
C LEU A 15 26.88 10.67 -12.56
N TRP A 16 26.73 9.59 -13.32
CA TRP A 16 25.77 8.52 -13.06
C TRP A 16 26.33 7.69 -11.89
N VAL A 17 26.25 8.23 -10.68
CA VAL A 17 26.58 7.46 -9.49
C VAL A 17 25.37 6.59 -9.19
N SER A 18 25.51 5.28 -9.43
CA SER A 18 24.41 4.34 -9.19
C SER A 18 24.16 4.23 -7.69
N PRO A 19 22.92 4.40 -7.19
CA PRO A 19 22.58 4.24 -5.77
C PRO A 19 22.99 2.86 -5.21
N HIS A 20 23.17 1.88 -6.10
CA HIS A 20 23.65 0.54 -5.77
C HIS A 20 25.05 0.56 -5.12
N PHE A 21 25.94 1.48 -5.52
CA PHE A 21 27.29 1.58 -4.95
C PHE A 21 27.30 2.11 -3.51
N MET A 22 26.23 2.74 -3.05
CA MET A 22 26.11 3.28 -1.69
C MET A 22 25.43 2.32 -0.70
N LYS A 23 24.89 1.19 -1.17
CA LYS A 23 24.33 0.15 -0.29
C LYS A 23 25.46 -0.51 0.49
N GLY A 24 25.53 -0.26 1.80
CA GLY A 24 26.60 -0.83 2.64
C GLY A 24 27.21 0.14 3.66
N HIS A 25 27.11 1.46 3.48
CA HIS A 25 27.85 2.42 4.32
C HIS A 25 27.32 2.58 5.74
N SER A 26 26.06 2.23 6.01
CA SER A 26 25.51 2.20 7.37
C SER A 26 24.57 1.03 7.54
N LYS A 27 24.82 0.22 8.57
CA LYS A 27 23.94 -0.89 8.98
C LYS A 27 22.49 -0.40 9.15
N TRP A 28 22.31 0.80 9.72
CA TRP A 28 20.99 1.38 9.92
C TRP A 28 20.27 1.67 8.61
N ASP A 29 20.98 2.21 7.62
CA ASP A 29 20.41 2.53 6.32
C ASP A 29 19.93 1.28 5.58
N ASN A 30 20.73 0.21 5.59
CA ASN A 30 20.35 -1.08 5.01
C ASN A 30 19.14 -1.72 5.72
N ILE A 31 19.11 -1.67 7.07
CA ILE A 31 17.96 -2.17 7.85
C ILE A 31 16.70 -1.38 7.50
N LYS A 32 16.83 -0.05 7.36
CA LYS A 32 15.73 0.84 7.00
C LYS A 32 15.23 0.53 5.59
N ASP A 33 16.12 0.44 4.59
CA ASP A 33 15.76 0.10 3.21
C ASP A 33 15.00 -1.23 3.14
N THR A 34 15.51 -2.26 3.82
CA THR A 34 14.87 -3.59 3.86
C THR A 34 13.47 -3.52 4.48
N LYS A 35 13.32 -2.82 5.61
CA LYS A 35 12.01 -2.65 6.28
C LYS A 35 11.03 -1.86 5.41
N LEU A 36 11.51 -0.81 4.74
CA LEU A 36 10.69 0.00 3.85
C LEU A 36 10.24 -0.81 2.63
N ALA A 37 11.12 -1.59 2.01
CA ALA A 37 10.76 -2.47 0.90
C ALA A 37 9.68 -3.49 1.31
N ALA A 38 9.84 -4.11 2.49
CA ALA A 38 8.85 -5.03 3.03
C ALA A 38 7.50 -4.33 3.33
N MET A 39 7.54 -3.11 3.86
CA MET A 39 6.34 -2.31 4.12
C MET A 39 5.61 -1.95 2.82
N VAL A 40 6.33 -1.49 1.80
CA VAL A 40 5.76 -1.16 0.48
C VAL A 40 5.06 -2.37 -0.14
N ASN A 41 5.67 -3.56 -0.05
CA ASN A 41 5.07 -4.79 -0.56
C ASN A 41 3.77 -5.11 0.20
N LYS A 42 3.76 -5.00 1.53
CA LYS A 42 2.56 -5.18 2.35
C LYS A 42 1.45 -4.19 1.99
N THR A 43 1.79 -2.91 1.80
CA THR A 43 0.81 -1.88 1.41
C THR A 43 0.20 -2.19 0.04
N LYS A 44 1.02 -2.57 -0.95
CA LYS A 44 0.52 -2.98 -2.27
C LYS A 44 -0.42 -4.18 -2.20
N THR A 45 -0.10 -5.18 -1.39
CA THR A 45 -1.01 -6.33 -1.20
C THR A 45 -2.34 -5.92 -0.55
N ALA A 46 -2.31 -4.99 0.41
CA ALA A 46 -3.53 -4.46 1.03
C ALA A 46 -4.41 -3.69 0.02
N GLU A 47 -3.79 -2.86 -0.83
CA GLU A 47 -4.49 -2.12 -1.88
C GLU A 47 -5.16 -3.05 -2.89
N GLN A 48 -4.47 -4.11 -3.31
CA GLN A 48 -5.01 -5.13 -4.22
C GLN A 48 -6.21 -5.86 -3.61
N LEU A 49 -6.10 -6.28 -2.35
CA LEU A 49 -7.18 -6.93 -1.62
C LEU A 49 -8.39 -6.00 -1.43
N MET A 50 -8.16 -4.71 -1.14
CA MET A 50 -9.22 -3.71 -1.04
C MET A 50 -9.91 -3.45 -2.38
N ALA A 51 -9.17 -3.38 -3.48
CA ALA A 51 -9.74 -3.23 -4.82
C ALA A 51 -10.59 -4.46 -5.20
N LYS A 52 -10.12 -5.66 -4.85
CA LYS A 52 -10.85 -6.91 -5.03
C LYS A 52 -12.13 -6.95 -4.20
N MET A 53 -12.08 -6.54 -2.93
CA MET A 53 -13.26 -6.37 -2.05
C MET A 53 -14.32 -5.49 -2.71
N LYS A 54 -13.93 -4.29 -3.14
CA LYS A 54 -14.85 -3.33 -3.77
C LYS A 54 -15.55 -3.93 -5.01
N ARG A 55 -14.80 -4.65 -5.85
CA ARG A 55 -15.35 -5.30 -7.04
C ARG A 55 -16.35 -6.39 -6.67
N ILE A 56 -15.99 -7.26 -5.74
CA ILE A 56 -16.84 -8.38 -5.30
C ILE A 56 -18.13 -7.86 -4.66
N VAL A 57 -18.05 -6.89 -3.75
CA VAL A 57 -19.23 -6.32 -3.08
C VAL A 57 -20.15 -5.61 -4.08
N ARG A 58 -19.60 -4.92 -5.08
CA ARG A 58 -20.40 -4.28 -6.13
C ARG A 58 -21.16 -5.30 -7.00
N THR A 59 -20.62 -6.49 -7.21
CA THR A 59 -21.25 -7.52 -8.05
C THR A 59 -22.21 -8.42 -7.27
N GLY A 60 -21.81 -8.88 -6.08
CA GLY A 60 -22.53 -9.91 -5.32
C GLY A 60 -23.10 -9.44 -3.98
N GLY A 61 -23.02 -8.14 -3.68
CA GLY A 61 -23.45 -7.59 -2.40
C GLY A 61 -22.49 -7.88 -1.25
N PRO A 62 -22.77 -7.31 -0.06
CA PRO A 62 -21.90 -7.36 1.12
C PRO A 62 -22.02 -8.64 1.96
N ASP A 63 -22.98 -9.51 1.65
CA ASP A 63 -23.34 -10.64 2.53
C ASP A 63 -22.46 -11.87 2.28
N LEU A 64 -21.82 -12.36 3.35
CA LEU A 64 -20.88 -13.49 3.31
C LEU A 64 -21.58 -14.84 3.02
N LYS A 65 -22.87 -14.99 3.34
CA LYS A 65 -23.60 -16.25 3.16
C LYS A 65 -23.95 -16.50 1.70
N PHE A 66 -24.21 -15.43 0.95
CA PHE A 66 -24.58 -15.52 -0.46
C PHE A 66 -23.37 -15.43 -1.40
N ASN A 67 -22.27 -14.82 -0.96
CA ASN A 67 -21.13 -14.53 -1.83
C ASN A 67 -19.90 -15.40 -1.51
N LYS A 68 -19.68 -16.45 -2.33
CA LYS A 68 -18.52 -17.34 -2.21
C LYS A 68 -17.18 -16.62 -2.43
N ASP A 69 -17.16 -15.59 -3.27
CA ASP A 69 -15.95 -14.80 -3.55
C ASP A 69 -15.52 -13.96 -2.34
N LEU A 70 -16.48 -13.48 -1.52
CA LEU A 70 -16.16 -12.79 -0.26
C LEU A 70 -15.53 -13.74 0.77
N VAL A 71 -16.02 -14.98 0.85
CA VAL A 71 -15.44 -16.00 1.74
C VAL A 71 -14.01 -16.33 1.32
N GLN A 72 -13.76 -16.47 0.01
CA GLN A 72 -12.42 -16.67 -0.53
C GLN A 72 -11.51 -15.46 -0.22
N LEU A 73 -12.02 -14.24 -0.35
CA LEU A 73 -11.28 -13.04 -0.01
C LEU A 73 -10.93 -12.96 1.48
N GLN A 74 -11.83 -13.39 2.37
CA GLN A 74 -11.54 -13.46 3.81
C GLN A 74 -10.38 -14.41 4.11
N LEU A 75 -10.33 -15.55 3.42
CA LEU A 75 -9.20 -16.49 3.52
C LEU A 75 -7.89 -15.86 3.01
N GLU A 76 -7.93 -15.13 1.89
CA GLU A 76 -6.77 -14.40 1.37
C GLU A 76 -6.26 -13.34 2.36
N TYR A 77 -7.15 -12.62 3.04
CA TYR A 77 -6.78 -11.67 4.09
C TYR A 77 -6.05 -12.36 5.26
N ARG A 78 -6.55 -13.52 5.70
CA ARG A 78 -5.91 -14.31 6.76
C ARG A 78 -4.55 -14.84 6.32
N ASN A 79 -4.44 -15.34 5.09
CA ASN A 79 -3.17 -15.81 4.51
C ASN A 79 -2.13 -14.67 4.40
N ALA A 80 -2.58 -13.44 4.15
CA ALA A 80 -1.74 -12.25 4.13
C ALA A 80 -1.38 -11.71 5.53
N ASN A 81 -1.81 -12.38 6.61
CA ASN A 81 -1.61 -12.00 8.01
C ASN A 81 -2.26 -10.65 8.39
N PHE A 82 -3.38 -10.29 7.76
CA PHE A 82 -4.18 -9.15 8.20
C PHE A 82 -5.15 -9.55 9.32
N PRO A 83 -5.41 -8.67 10.32
CA PRO A 83 -6.41 -8.92 11.35
C PRO A 83 -7.83 -9.01 10.78
N ASP A 84 -8.67 -9.86 11.36
CA ASP A 84 -10.08 -10.00 10.94
C ASP A 84 -10.86 -8.68 11.14
N GLU A 85 -10.51 -7.91 12.18
CA GLU A 85 -11.06 -6.55 12.39
C GLU A 85 -10.82 -5.62 11.19
N THR A 86 -9.68 -5.77 10.50
CA THR A 86 -9.33 -4.96 9.33
C THR A 86 -10.24 -5.30 8.15
N PHE A 87 -10.54 -6.59 7.97
CA PHE A 87 -11.49 -7.07 6.96
C PHE A 87 -12.90 -6.53 7.22
N GLN A 88 -13.39 -6.64 8.46
CA GLN A 88 -14.71 -6.12 8.86
C GLN A 88 -14.82 -4.60 8.66
N ARG A 89 -13.79 -3.84 9.06
CA ARG A 89 -13.72 -2.39 8.82
C ARG A 89 -13.74 -2.07 7.32
N ALA A 90 -12.98 -2.79 6.51
CA ALA A 90 -12.97 -2.59 5.07
C ALA A 90 -14.34 -2.86 4.45
N LEU A 91 -15.01 -3.95 4.83
CA LEU A 91 -16.34 -4.29 4.35
C LEU A 91 -17.37 -3.20 4.72
N LYS A 92 -17.35 -2.74 5.98
CA LYS A 92 -18.22 -1.65 6.45
C LYS A 92 -18.01 -0.37 5.64
N ASN A 93 -16.76 0.04 5.42
CA ASN A 93 -16.44 1.22 4.63
C ASN A 93 -16.95 1.11 3.18
N VAL A 94 -16.84 -0.08 2.57
CA VAL A 94 -17.34 -0.31 1.21
C VAL A 94 -18.86 -0.21 1.18
N GLN A 95 -19.55 -0.78 2.17
CA GLN A 95 -21.00 -0.70 2.29
C GLN A 95 -21.48 0.75 2.41
N GLU A 96 -20.84 1.53 3.29
CA GLU A 96 -21.17 2.95 3.49
C GLU A 96 -20.99 3.74 2.17
N ASN A 97 -19.92 3.49 1.42
CA ASN A 97 -19.68 4.16 0.13
C ASN A 97 -20.75 3.84 -0.92
N ILE A 98 -21.25 2.61 -0.98
CA ILE A 98 -22.31 2.22 -1.93
C ILE A 98 -23.61 2.96 -1.59
N ASN A 99 -23.96 3.04 -0.31
CA ASN A 99 -25.18 3.71 0.14
C ASN A 99 -25.17 5.23 -0.15
N VAL A 100 -23.99 5.88 -0.10
CA VAL A 100 -23.84 7.31 -0.40
C VAL A 100 -23.93 7.62 -1.89
N THR A 101 -23.62 6.66 -2.76
CA THR A 101 -23.64 6.84 -4.23
C THR A 101 -25.01 6.50 -4.85
N SER A 102 -25.94 5.98 -4.03
CA SER A 102 -27.28 5.53 -4.46
C SER A 102 -28.36 6.59 -4.25
#